data_AF-A0A318SLS2-F1
#
_entry.id   AF-A0A318SLS2-F1
#
_cell.length_a   1.000
_cell.length_b   1.000
_cell.length_c   1.000
_cell.angle_alpha   90.00
_cell.angle_beta   90.00
_cell.angle_gamma   90.00
#
_symmetry.space_group_name_H-M   'P 1'
#
loop_
_entity.id
_entity.type
_entity.pdbx_description
1 polymer ?
#
loop_
_entity_poly.entity_id
_entity_poly.type
_entity_poly.pdbx_seq_one_letter_code
_entity_poly.pdbx_strand_id
1 'polypeptide(L)'
;MKRAHLSLTAGVLLAGCASTPPAEPPADITAQACQAASADVRTLVEIHELQRACPLLPTLRAGASALERRAHTETIVRMYENCARSGS
;
A
#
# COMPACT_ATOMS: atom_id res chain seq x y z
N MET A 1 10.45 40.78 -32.28
CA MET A 1 9.27 41.19 -31.47
C MET A 1 8.70 39.92 -30.83
N LYS A 2 9.20 39.54 -29.65
CA LYS A 2 8.69 39.79 -28.27
C LYS A 2 7.52 38.87 -27.89
N ARG A 3 7.86 37.68 -27.35
CA ARG A 3 6.96 36.85 -26.53
C ARG A 3 7.01 37.41 -25.11
N ALA A 4 5.90 37.96 -24.63
CA ALA A 4 5.76 38.44 -23.26
C ALA A 4 5.32 37.27 -22.37
N HIS A 5 6.23 36.80 -21.53
CA HIS A 5 5.89 35.95 -20.39
C HIS A 5 5.18 36.84 -19.37
N LEU A 6 3.92 36.50 -19.08
CA LEU A 6 3.10 37.21 -18.11
C LEU A 6 3.46 36.77 -16.68
N SER A 7 3.58 37.77 -15.83
CA SER A 7 4.14 37.77 -14.49
C SER A 7 3.36 37.00 -13.42
N LEU A 8 4.14 36.35 -12.55
CA LEU A 8 4.12 36.46 -11.08
C LEU A 8 2.96 37.26 -10.44
N THR A 9 2.14 36.58 -9.63
CA THR A 9 1.40 37.13 -8.47
C THR A 9 1.50 36.08 -7.35
N ALA A 10 2.42 36.20 -6.40
CA ALA A 10 2.33 37.04 -5.19
C ALA A 10 1.18 36.56 -4.27
N GLY A 11 1.55 35.92 -3.17
CA GLY A 11 0.64 35.53 -2.10
C GLY A 11 0.20 36.71 -1.24
N VAL A 12 -1.03 36.63 -0.75
CA VAL A 12 -1.63 37.30 0.43
C VAL A 12 -2.92 36.45 0.69
N LEU A 13 -3.30 35.91 1.85
CA LEU A 13 -3.50 36.47 3.17
C LEU A 13 -3.67 35.34 4.19
N LEU A 14 -3.04 35.48 5.36
CA LEU A 14 -3.47 34.83 6.61
C LEU A 14 -4.84 35.37 7.04
N ALA A 15 -5.70 34.55 7.66
CA ALA A 15 -6.51 34.93 8.84
C ALA A 15 -7.47 33.81 9.31
N GLY A 16 -7.33 33.39 10.56
CA GLY A 16 -8.48 33.14 11.44
C GLY A 16 -9.05 31.72 11.50
N CYS A 17 -8.43 30.83 12.27
CA CYS A 17 -9.18 29.80 13.01
C CYS A 17 -10.02 30.50 14.08
N ALA A 18 -11.20 30.99 13.71
CA ALA A 18 -12.26 31.24 14.67
C ALA A 18 -12.70 29.89 15.22
N SER A 19 -12.55 29.70 16.53
CA SER A 19 -13.09 28.58 17.29
C SER A 19 -14.61 28.53 17.15
N THR A 20 -15.05 27.86 16.09
CA THR A 20 -16.45 27.48 15.85
C THR A 20 -16.55 26.02 16.32
N PRO A 21 -17.52 25.65 17.18
CA PRO A 21 -17.65 24.25 17.62
C PRO A 21 -17.74 23.33 16.41
N PRO A 22 -17.19 22.10 16.46
CA PRO A 22 -17.20 21.21 15.30
C PRO A 22 -18.65 20.97 14.90
N ALA A 23 -19.04 21.49 13.75
CA ALA A 23 -20.27 21.09 13.09
C ALA A 23 -20.19 19.57 12.92
N GLU A 24 -21.25 18.87 13.34
CA GLU A 24 -21.33 17.42 13.19
C GLU A 24 -21.00 17.08 11.72
N PRO A 25 -20.01 16.22 11.46
CA PRO A 25 -19.68 15.85 10.09
C PRO A 25 -20.95 15.27 9.46
N PRO A 26 -21.30 15.70 8.23
CA PRO A 26 -22.49 15.19 7.58
C PRO A 26 -22.42 13.66 7.56
N ALA A 27 -23.52 13.01 7.97
CA ALA A 27 -23.58 11.57 8.19
C ALA A 27 -23.05 10.75 7.01
N ASP A 28 -23.14 11.30 5.80
CA ASP A 28 -22.61 10.72 4.56
C ASP A 28 -21.08 10.56 4.56
N ILE A 29 -20.33 11.52 5.12
CA ILE A 29 -18.86 11.43 5.21
C ILE A 29 -18.45 10.34 6.20
N THR A 30 -19.16 10.24 7.33
CA THR A 30 -18.90 9.20 8.34
C THR A 30 -19.27 7.81 7.81
N ALA A 31 -20.40 7.69 7.11
CA ALA A 31 -20.81 6.44 6.46
C ALA A 31 -19.82 6.01 5.37
N GLN A 32 -19.35 6.94 4.54
CA GLN A 32 -18.37 6.67 3.50
C GLN A 32 -16.99 6.31 4.07
N ALA A 33 -16.57 6.94 5.17
CA ALA A 33 -15.35 6.58 5.87
C ALA A 33 -15.42 5.16 6.48
N CYS A 34 -16.56 4.79 7.08
CA CYS A 34 -16.80 3.43 7.58
C CYS A 34 -16.78 2.39 6.45
N GLN A 35 -17.39 2.72 5.30
CA GLN A 35 -17.36 1.85 4.12
C GLN A 35 -15.94 1.68 3.57
N ALA A 36 -15.17 2.76 3.45
CA ALA A 36 -13.76 2.70 3.03
C ALA A 36 -12.92 1.86 4.00
N ALA A 37 -13.07 2.07 5.31
CA ALA A 37 -12.37 1.29 6.33
C ALA A 37 -12.73 -0.21 6.27
N SER A 38 -14.00 -0.55 6.03
CA SER A 38 -14.41 -1.95 5.86
C SER A 38 -13.84 -2.59 4.59
N ALA A 39 -13.70 -1.81 3.51
CA ALA A 39 -13.06 -2.27 2.28
C ALA A 39 -11.56 -2.53 2.45
N ASP A 40 -10.86 -1.67 3.21
CA ASP A 40 -9.45 -1.87 3.56
C ASP A 40 -9.23 -3.11 4.42
N VAL A 41 -10.07 -3.34 5.43
CA VAL A 41 -10.01 -4.53 6.28
C VAL A 41 -10.26 -5.80 5.45
N ARG A 42 -11.26 -5.80 4.56
CA ARG A 42 -11.51 -6.94 3.66
C ARG A 42 -10.30 -7.24 2.77
N THR A 43 -9.68 -6.20 2.23
CA THR A 43 -8.49 -6.33 1.38
C THR A 43 -7.31 -6.93 2.16
N LEU A 44 -7.11 -6.51 3.41
CA LEU A 44 -6.08 -7.06 4.29
C LEU A 44 -6.32 -8.55 4.61
N VAL A 45 -7.58 -8.95 4.85
CA VAL A 45 -7.95 -10.35 5.07
C VAL A 45 -7.70 -11.20 3.83
N GLU A 46 -8.07 -10.71 2.64
CA GLU A 46 -7.79 -11.42 1.38
C GLU A 46 -6.29 -11.59 1.14
N ILE A 47 -5.49 -10.53 1.36
CA ILE A 47 -4.02 -10.63 1.26
C ILE A 47 -3.48 -11.65 2.25
N HIS A 48 -3.99 -11.67 3.47
CA HIS A 48 -3.55 -12.61 4.52
C HIS A 48 -3.89 -14.07 4.19
N GLU A 49 -5.11 -14.34 3.70
CA GLU A 49 -5.48 -15.69 3.26
C GLU A 49 -4.70 -16.11 2.00
N LEU A 50 -4.43 -15.18 1.08
CA LEU A 50 -3.57 -15.44 -0.08
C LEU A 50 -2.13 -15.75 0.33
N GLN A 51 -1.58 -15.05 1.34
CA GLN A 51 -0.27 -15.33 1.90
C GLN A 51 -0.21 -16.67 2.64
N ARG A 52 -1.31 -17.12 3.26
CA ARG A 52 -1.39 -18.47 3.82
C ARG A 52 -1.40 -19.55 2.75
N ALA A 53 -2.10 -19.31 1.64
CA ALA A 53 -2.18 -20.26 0.53
C ALA A 53 -0.86 -20.34 -0.27
N CYS A 54 -0.21 -19.20 -0.47
CA CYS A 54 1.04 -19.06 -1.20
C CYS A 54 2.02 -18.21 -0.37
N PRO A 55 2.90 -18.83 0.43
CA PRO A 55 3.89 -18.09 1.21
C PRO A 55 4.73 -17.20 0.30
N LEU A 56 5.07 -16.00 0.78
CA LEU A 56 5.89 -15.06 0.03
C LEU A 56 7.25 -15.68 -0.33
N LEU A 57 7.71 -15.43 -1.56
CA LEU A 57 9.02 -15.89 -1.99
C LEU A 57 10.10 -15.26 -1.10
N PRO A 58 11.07 -16.06 -0.62
CA PRO A 58 12.22 -15.50 0.08
C PRO A 58 12.96 -14.53 -0.84
N THR A 59 13.58 -13.50 -0.27
CA THR A 59 14.39 -12.54 -1.02
C THR A 59 15.87 -12.91 -0.92
N LEU A 60 16.62 -12.72 -2.01
CA LEU A 60 18.06 -12.91 -2.03
C LEU A 60 18.77 -11.56 -1.89
N ARG A 61 19.69 -11.45 -0.93
CA ARG A 61 20.48 -10.23 -0.72
C ARG A 61 21.43 -9.97 -1.89
N ALA A 62 21.69 -8.69 -2.19
CA ALA A 62 22.73 -8.30 -3.12
C ALA A 62 24.11 -8.80 -2.63
N GLY A 63 24.94 -9.27 -3.57
CA GLY A 63 26.27 -9.82 -3.24
C GLY A 63 26.25 -11.20 -2.58
N ALA A 64 25.13 -11.91 -2.58
CA ALA A 64 25.07 -13.29 -2.13
C ALA A 64 26.07 -14.18 -2.89
N SER A 65 26.77 -15.05 -2.17
CA SER A 65 27.69 -16.06 -2.70
C SER A 65 26.98 -17.08 -3.58
N ALA A 66 27.76 -17.87 -4.33
CA ALA A 66 27.21 -18.94 -5.17
C ALA A 66 26.47 -20.01 -4.35
N LEU A 67 26.95 -20.31 -3.14
CA LEU A 67 26.32 -21.26 -2.24
C LEU A 67 24.99 -20.72 -1.69
N GLU A 68 24.96 -19.45 -1.28
CA GLU A 68 23.71 -18.79 -0.86
C GLU A 68 22.67 -18.77 -1.99
N ARG A 69 23.10 -18.50 -3.24
CA ARG A 69 22.22 -18.54 -4.41
C ARG A 69 21.64 -19.93 -4.65
N ARG A 70 22.45 -20.98 -4.53
CA ARG A 70 21.97 -22.36 -4.71
C ARG A 70 20.95 -22.74 -3.63
N ALA A 71 21.28 -22.49 -2.37
CA ALA A 71 20.36 -22.76 -1.25
C ALA A 71 19.04 -21.99 -1.38
N HIS A 72 19.10 -20.75 -1.87
CA HIS A 72 17.93 -19.94 -2.14
C HIS A 72 17.02 -20.55 -3.23
N THR A 73 17.60 -20.98 -4.35
CA THR A 73 16.84 -21.66 -5.41
C THR A 73 16.20 -22.96 -4.90
N GLU A 74 16.94 -23.78 -4.16
CA GLU A 74 16.42 -25.03 -3.57
C GLU A 74 15.24 -24.76 -2.62
N THR A 75 15.30 -23.66 -1.87
CA THR A 75 14.22 -23.24 -0.97
C THR A 75 12.95 -22.88 -1.75
N ILE A 76 13.08 -22.10 -2.83
CA ILE A 76 11.95 -21.72 -3.69
C ILE A 76 11.30 -22.95 -4.33
N VAL A 77 12.11 -23.87 -4.89
CA VAL A 77 11.60 -25.09 -5.53
C VAL A 77 10.79 -25.93 -4.54
N ARG A 78 11.34 -26.16 -3.34
CA ARG A 78 10.65 -26.91 -2.29
C ARG A 78 9.34 -26.25 -1.86
N MET A 79 9.30 -24.92 -1.83
CA MET A 79 8.09 -24.17 -1.51
C MET A 79 6.99 -24.45 -2.55
N TYR A 80 7.31 -24.39 -3.84
CA TYR A 80 6.36 -24.70 -4.91
C TYR A 80 5.92 -26.17 -4.91
N GLU A 81 6.82 -27.11 -4.64
CA GLU A 81 6.47 -28.53 -4.50
C GLU A 81 5.46 -28.75 -3.37
N ASN A 82 5.65 -28.07 -2.24
CA ASN A 82 4.71 -28.14 -1.11
C ASN A 82 3.36 -27.52 -1.45
N CYS A 83 3.34 -26.35 -2.10
CA CYS A 83 2.08 -25.73 -2.56
C CYS A 83 1.33 -26.62 -3.56
N ALA A 84 2.03 -27.22 -4.52
CA ALA A 84 1.43 -28.13 -5.49
C ALA A 84 0.83 -29.38 -4.83
N ARG A 85 1.46 -29.90 -3.77
CA ARG A 85 0.97 -31.05 -3.00
C ARG A 85 -0.22 -30.72 -2.11
N SER A 86 -0.27 -29.55 -1.50
CA SER A 86 -1.38 -29.14 -0.65
C SER A 86 -2.65 -28.79 -1.43
N GLY A 87 -2.54 -28.57 -2.74
CA GLY A 87 -3.67 -28.29 -3.65
C GLY A 87 -4.29 -29.52 -4.33
N SER A 88 -3.81 -30.74 -4.03
CA SER A 88 -4.35 -32.03 -4.51
C SER A 88 -5.10 -32.77 -3.42
#